data_AF-A0A8S2VWT4-F1
#
_entry.id   AF-A0A8S2VWT4-F1
#
_cell.length_a   1.000
_cell.length_b   1.000
_cell.length_c   1.000
_cell.angle_alpha   90.00
_cell.angle_beta   90.00
_cell.angle_gamma   90.00
#
_symmetry.space_group_name_H-M   'P 1'
#
loop_
_entity.id
_entity.type
_entity.pdbx_description
1 polymer ?
#
loop_
_entity_poly.entity_id
_entity_poly.type
_entity_poly.pdbx_seq_one_letter_code
_entity_poly.pdbx_strand_id
1 'polypeptide(L)'
;EQSSVDVLDKFIAHNCDLTIRNGDGYNCLEIAIIHKNEKFVRKLLDIPKVKKEGEEEKDIDEIKLYNVEPEWRKLLRNSQITKENGRTVVDSPMRKIIRIMPSLAYELLHKFEAEVGNKHQAFHYKYYDFEFIEDQCFVEQWKANFSM
;
A
#
# COMPACT_ATOMS: atom_id res chain seq x y z
N GLU A 1 -3.22 -1.07 30.67
CA GLU A 1 -2.21 -0.99 29.60
C GLU A 1 -2.90 -0.59 28.31
N GLN A 2 -2.43 0.44 27.62
CA GLN A 2 -3.00 0.86 26.33
C GLN A 2 -2.42 -0.04 25.23
N SER A 3 -3.27 -0.68 24.42
CA SER A 3 -2.79 -1.51 23.31
C SER A 3 -2.18 -0.59 22.24
N SER A 4 -1.10 -1.02 21.57
CA SER A 4 -0.50 -0.25 20.47
C SER A 4 -1.52 0.05 19.36
N VAL A 5 -2.48 -0.86 19.18
CA VAL A 5 -3.62 -0.73 18.27
C VAL A 5 -4.56 0.44 18.62
N ASP A 6 -4.72 0.77 19.91
CA ASP A 6 -5.56 1.89 20.36
C ASP A 6 -4.87 3.24 20.15
N VAL A 7 -3.53 3.25 20.25
CA VAL A 7 -2.73 4.44 19.96
C VAL A 7 -2.79 4.76 18.47
N LEU A 8 -2.79 3.74 17.61
CA LEU A 8 -2.97 3.91 16.17
C LEU A 8 -4.33 4.56 15.84
N ASP A 9 -5.42 4.19 16.52
CA ASP A 9 -6.71 4.85 16.33
C ASP A 9 -6.64 6.35 16.58
N LYS A 10 -5.92 6.75 17.64
CA LYS A 10 -5.74 8.17 17.96
C LYS A 10 -4.96 8.88 16.86
N PHE A 11 -3.91 8.27 16.31
CA PHE A 11 -3.15 8.86 15.21
C PHE A 11 -3.95 8.98 13.92
N ILE A 12 -4.74 7.96 13.58
CA ILE A 12 -5.65 8.01 12.43
C ILE A 12 -6.69 9.12 12.62
N ALA A 13 -7.28 9.22 13.82
CA ALA A 13 -8.27 10.25 14.13
C ALA A 13 -7.71 11.69 14.04
N HIS A 14 -6.40 11.87 14.22
CA HIS A 14 -5.73 13.16 14.09
C HIS A 14 -5.09 13.38 12.71
N ASN A 15 -5.42 12.55 11.71
CA ASN A 15 -4.86 12.63 10.35
C ASN A 15 -3.32 12.63 10.33
N CYS A 16 -2.69 11.87 11.21
CA CYS A 16 -1.24 11.72 11.20
C CYS A 16 -0.76 11.08 9.89
N ASP A 17 0.33 11.59 9.32
CA ASP A 17 0.96 11.00 8.14
C ASP A 17 1.69 9.70 8.51
N LEU A 18 1.13 8.58 8.09
CA LEU A 18 1.64 7.24 8.34
C LEU A 18 2.78 6.83 7.37
N THR A 19 3.06 7.66 6.35
CA THR A 19 4.10 7.40 5.35
C THR A 19 5.49 7.91 5.78
N ILE A 20 5.55 8.66 6.89
CA ILE A 20 6.79 9.19 7.47
C ILE A 20 7.75 8.04 7.79
N ARG A 21 9.03 8.28 7.47
CA ARG A 21 10.12 7.31 7.66
C ARG A 21 11.00 7.68 8.85
N ASN A 22 11.49 6.67 9.55
CA ASN A 22 12.50 6.85 10.59
C ASN A 22 13.91 7.05 9.99
N GLY A 23 14.93 7.17 10.85
CA GLY A 23 16.33 7.34 10.43
C GLY A 23 16.90 6.17 9.62
N ASP A 24 16.31 4.99 9.73
CA ASP A 24 16.66 3.79 8.94
C ASP A 24 15.84 3.68 7.65
N GLY A 25 14.97 4.67 7.38
CA GLY A 25 14.12 4.73 6.20
C GLY A 25 12.82 3.91 6.27
N TYR A 26 12.47 3.31 7.41
CA TYR A 26 11.25 2.50 7.56
C TYR A 26 10.05 3.36 7.94
N ASN A 27 8.89 3.07 7.34
CA ASN A 27 7.62 3.63 7.78
C ASN A 27 6.98 2.77 8.90
N CYS A 28 5.84 3.23 9.44
CA CYS A 28 5.19 2.53 10.56
C CYS A 28 4.70 1.12 10.19
N LEU A 29 4.35 0.89 8.91
CA LEU A 29 3.93 -0.42 8.41
C LEU A 29 5.10 -1.42 8.46
N GLU A 30 6.26 -1.03 7.96
CA GLU A 30 7.45 -1.89 7.94
C GLU A 30 7.95 -2.21 9.34
N ILE A 31 7.92 -1.23 10.25
CA ILE A 31 8.24 -1.47 11.66
C ILE A 31 7.29 -2.53 12.23
N ALA A 32 5.98 -2.43 11.96
CA ALA A 32 5.00 -3.41 12.43
C ALA A 32 5.23 -4.81 11.82
N ILE A 33 5.62 -4.88 10.54
CA ILE A 33 5.97 -6.14 9.86
C ILE A 33 7.20 -6.79 10.50
N ILE A 34 8.28 -6.03 10.69
CA ILE A 34 9.55 -6.52 11.28
C ILE A 34 9.31 -7.11 12.67
N HIS A 35 8.45 -6.47 13.47
CA HIS A 35 8.10 -6.92 14.82
C HIS A 35 7.01 -8.01 14.86
N LYS A 36 6.59 -8.53 13.70
CA LYS A 36 5.54 -9.55 13.58
C LYS A 36 4.20 -9.15 14.22
N ASN A 37 3.89 -7.86 14.27
CA ASN A 37 2.65 -7.35 14.88
C ASN A 37 1.49 -7.40 13.88
N GLU A 38 1.00 -8.60 13.60
CA GLU A 38 -0.02 -8.85 12.57
C GLU A 38 -1.30 -8.01 12.78
N LYS A 39 -1.77 -7.87 14.02
CA LYS A 39 -2.96 -7.05 14.33
C LYS A 39 -2.77 -5.59 13.91
N PHE A 40 -1.58 -5.05 14.12
CA PHE A 40 -1.26 -3.68 13.74
C PHE A 40 -1.10 -3.53 12.22
N VAL A 41 -0.46 -4.50 11.56
CA VAL A 41 -0.32 -4.53 10.10
C VAL A 41 -1.71 -4.58 9.42
N ARG A 42 -2.59 -5.48 9.87
CA ARG A 42 -3.98 -5.54 9.37
C ARG A 42 -4.67 -4.21 9.49
N LYS A 43 -4.61 -3.60 10.68
CA LYS A 43 -5.24 -2.31 10.93
C LYS A 43 -4.73 -1.20 10.01
N LEU A 44 -3.42 -1.12 9.76
CA LEU A 44 -2.83 -0.17 8.83
C LEU A 44 -3.29 -0.40 7.37
N LEU A 45 -3.44 -1.66 6.96
CA LEU A 45 -3.83 -2.03 5.59
C LEU A 45 -5.35 -1.99 5.37
N ASP A 46 -6.13 -1.92 6.45
CA ASP A 46 -7.58 -1.80 6.45
C ASP A 46 -8.06 -0.37 6.72
N ILE A 47 -7.16 0.62 6.82
CA ILE A 47 -7.54 2.02 7.02
C ILE A 47 -8.43 2.47 5.86
N PRO A 48 -9.71 2.81 6.12
CA PRO A 48 -10.59 3.36 5.10
C PRO A 48 -10.13 4.78 4.72
N LYS A 49 -10.44 5.21 3.50
CA LYS A 49 -10.18 6.60 3.08
C LYS A 49 -10.86 7.56 4.07
N VAL A 50 -10.08 8.36 4.79
CA VAL A 50 -10.62 9.46 5.61
C VAL A 50 -11.05 10.57 4.65
N LYS A 51 -12.34 10.94 4.65
CA LYS A 51 -12.80 12.13 3.93
C LYS A 51 -12.12 13.33 4.58
N LYS A 52 -11.34 14.10 3.81
CA LYS A 52 -10.82 15.38 4.30
C LYS A 52 -12.00 16.33 4.48
N GLU A 53 -12.14 16.92 5.67
CA GLU A 53 -13.11 17.99 5.89
C GLU A 53 -12.77 19.16 4.95
N GLY A 54 -13.71 19.54 4.07
CA GLY A 54 -13.57 20.66 3.13
C GLY A 54 -13.57 20.32 1.64
N GLU A 55 -13.67 19.04 1.24
CA GLU A 55 -13.92 18.67 -0.17
C GLU A 55 -15.42 18.79 -0.48
N GLU A 56 -15.87 19.96 -0.96
CA GLU A 56 -17.22 20.15 -1.48
C GLU A 56 -17.50 19.21 -2.64
N GLU A 57 -18.62 18.49 -2.54
CA GLU A 57 -19.16 17.57 -3.56
C GLU A 57 -19.64 18.40 -4.76
N LYS A 58 -18.74 18.65 -5.73
CA LYS A 58 -19.12 19.31 -6.98
C LYS A 58 -19.92 18.33 -7.85
N ASP A 59 -20.98 18.85 -8.46
CA ASP A 59 -22.01 18.15 -9.21
C ASP A 59 -21.50 17.05 -10.16
N ILE A 60 -22.29 15.98 -10.22
CA ILE A 60 -21.87 14.59 -10.39
C ILE A 60 -22.03 14.12 -11.86
N ASP A 61 -21.97 15.02 -12.84
CA ASP A 61 -22.16 14.66 -14.27
C ASP A 61 -20.88 14.69 -15.12
N GLU A 62 -19.74 14.94 -14.49
CA GLU A 62 -18.41 14.82 -15.12
C GLU A 62 -17.46 13.98 -14.25
N ILE A 63 -17.97 12.88 -13.68
CA ILE A 63 -17.16 11.91 -12.93
C ILE A 63 -16.14 11.26 -13.88
N LYS A 64 -15.04 11.97 -14.13
CA LYS A 64 -13.73 11.33 -14.20
C LYS A 64 -13.67 10.43 -12.98
N LEU A 65 -13.83 9.12 -13.17
CA LEU A 65 -12.80 8.10 -12.97
C LEU A 65 -11.68 8.42 -11.96
N TYR A 66 -11.93 9.20 -10.91
CA TYR A 66 -10.98 9.49 -9.86
C TYR A 66 -11.03 8.30 -8.92
N ASN A 67 -10.29 7.27 -9.32
CA ASN A 67 -9.68 6.29 -8.43
C ASN A 67 -8.93 7.07 -7.36
N VAL A 68 -9.60 7.41 -6.27
CA VAL A 68 -8.90 7.99 -5.11
C VAL A 68 -8.15 6.85 -4.47
N GLU A 69 -6.82 6.95 -4.49
CA GLU A 69 -5.91 5.91 -4.03
C GLU A 69 -6.15 5.61 -2.54
N PRO A 70 -6.42 4.34 -2.16
CA PRO A 70 -6.52 3.94 -0.76
C PRO A 70 -5.23 4.25 0.03
N GLU A 71 -5.34 4.68 1.29
CA GLU A 71 -4.17 5.03 2.11
C GLU A 71 -3.18 3.87 2.27
N TRP A 72 -3.68 2.62 2.29
CA TRP A 72 -2.83 1.44 2.38
C TRP A 72 -1.85 1.31 1.19
N ARG A 73 -2.21 1.81 0.00
CA ARG A 73 -1.31 1.77 -1.17
C ARG A 73 -0.07 2.63 -0.96
N LYS A 74 -0.25 3.83 -0.38
CA LYS A 74 0.87 4.74 -0.06
C LYS A 74 1.85 4.09 0.91
N LEU A 75 1.35 3.33 1.89
CA LEU A 75 2.19 2.61 2.85
C LEU A 75 3.04 1.52 2.18
N LEU A 76 2.54 0.89 1.12
CA LEU A 76 3.24 -0.16 0.39
C LEU A 76 4.25 0.36 -0.65
N ARG A 77 4.25 1.66 -0.97
CA ARG A 77 5.22 2.26 -1.90
C ARG A 77 6.61 2.49 -1.31
N ASN A 78 6.85 2.17 -0.03
CA ASN A 78 8.14 2.43 0.60
C ASN A 78 9.22 1.38 0.28
N SER A 79 9.72 1.38 -0.95
CA SER A 79 10.82 0.50 -1.35
C SER A 79 12.17 1.00 -0.83
N GLN A 80 12.97 0.10 -0.27
CA GLN A 80 14.32 0.37 0.19
C GLN A 80 15.35 -0.43 -0.60
N ILE A 81 16.54 0.12 -0.80
CA ILE A 81 17.66 -0.62 -1.38
C ILE A 81 18.48 -1.21 -0.24
N THR A 82 18.54 -2.53 -0.17
CA THR A 82 19.33 -3.29 0.80
C THR A 82 20.43 -4.08 0.09
N LYS A 83 21.45 -4.51 0.84
CA LYS A 83 22.47 -5.43 0.34
C LYS A 83 22.29 -6.79 1.01
N GLU A 84 21.88 -7.79 0.24
CA GLU A 84 21.77 -9.17 0.70
C GLU A 84 22.75 -10.04 -0.07
N ASN A 85 23.63 -10.78 0.63
CA ASN A 85 24.60 -11.69 0.03
C ASN A 85 25.48 -11.07 -1.08
N GLY A 86 25.87 -9.80 -0.90
CA GLY A 86 26.67 -9.05 -1.87
C GLY A 86 25.89 -8.56 -3.10
N ARG A 87 24.58 -8.81 -3.18
CA ARG A 87 23.69 -8.29 -4.22
C ARG A 87 22.86 -7.13 -3.68
N THR A 88 22.66 -6.14 -4.53
CA THR A 88 21.70 -5.06 -4.28
C THR A 88 20.30 -5.62 -4.50
N VAL A 89 19.47 -5.59 -3.46
CA VAL A 89 18.09 -6.06 -3.48
C VAL A 89 17.18 -4.89 -3.13
N VAL A 90 16.04 -4.80 -3.80
CA VAL A 90 15.00 -3.84 -3.43
C VAL A 90 14.05 -4.51 -2.47
N ASP A 91 13.97 -4.03 -1.24
CA ASP A 91 13.10 -4.58 -0.21
C ASP A 91 11.88 -3.67 -0.05
N SER A 92 10.77 -4.09 -0.66
CA SER A 92 9.48 -3.40 -0.54
C SER A 92 8.71 -3.89 0.70
N PRO A 93 7.75 -3.11 1.22
CA PRO A 93 6.90 -3.55 2.32
C PRO A 93 6.15 -4.83 1.97
N MET A 94 5.69 -4.99 0.73
CA MET A 94 5.05 -6.23 0.28
C MET A 94 6.02 -7.43 0.28
N ARG A 95 7.28 -7.26 -0.16
CA ARG A 95 8.31 -8.32 -0.08
C ARG A 95 8.60 -8.71 1.37
N LYS A 96 8.63 -7.73 2.29
CA LYS A 96 8.74 -7.97 3.73
C LYS A 96 7.53 -8.76 4.26
N ILE A 97 6.30 -8.42 3.86
CA ILE A 97 5.10 -9.17 4.24
C ILE A 97 5.17 -10.61 3.71
N ILE A 98 5.51 -10.83 2.44
CA ILE A 98 5.64 -12.17 1.85
C ILE A 98 6.67 -13.02 2.64
N ARG A 99 7.81 -12.43 3.00
CA ARG A 99 8.89 -13.13 3.71
C ARG A 99 8.58 -13.39 5.19
N ILE A 100 7.94 -12.44 5.88
CA ILE A 100 7.78 -12.45 7.34
C ILE A 100 6.39 -12.95 7.79
N MET A 101 5.35 -12.63 7.01
CA MET A 101 3.94 -12.90 7.29
C MET A 101 3.22 -13.49 6.05
N PRO A 102 3.63 -14.66 5.53
CA PRO A 102 3.11 -15.19 4.26
C PRO A 102 1.60 -15.43 4.24
N SER A 103 1.01 -15.85 5.38
CA SER A 103 -0.45 -16.02 5.49
C SER A 103 -1.19 -14.69 5.27
N LEU A 104 -0.71 -13.61 5.88
CA LEU A 104 -1.28 -12.27 5.67
C LEU A 104 -1.04 -11.80 4.23
N ALA A 105 0.12 -12.10 3.64
CA ALA A 105 0.41 -11.77 2.25
C ALA A 105 -0.63 -12.35 1.30
N TYR A 106 -1.03 -13.61 1.51
CA TYR A 106 -2.06 -14.28 0.72
C TYR A 106 -3.42 -13.58 0.83
N GLU A 107 -3.81 -13.21 2.05
CA GLU A 107 -5.06 -12.48 2.29
C GLU A 107 -5.07 -11.10 1.61
N LEU A 108 -3.92 -10.42 1.55
CA LEU A 108 -3.80 -9.11 0.90
C LEU A 108 -3.95 -9.17 -0.62
N LEU A 109 -3.76 -10.31 -1.26
CA LEU A 109 -3.89 -10.43 -2.72
C LEU A 109 -5.26 -9.99 -3.21
N HIS A 110 -6.32 -10.19 -2.41
CA HIS A 110 -7.66 -9.73 -2.75
C HIS A 110 -7.79 -8.20 -2.84
N LYS A 111 -6.95 -7.43 -2.13
CA LYS A 111 -6.94 -5.95 -2.22
C LYS A 111 -6.38 -5.44 -3.55
N PHE A 112 -5.71 -6.29 -4.31
CA PHE A 112 -5.19 -5.97 -5.64
C PHE A 112 -6.18 -6.30 -6.77
N GLU A 113 -7.34 -6.88 -6.47
CA GLU A 113 -8.39 -7.07 -7.46
C GLU A 113 -9.14 -5.75 -7.68
N ALA A 114 -9.20 -5.31 -8.94
CA ALA A 114 -9.96 -4.14 -9.36
C ALA A 114 -11.01 -4.54 -10.39
N GLU A 115 -12.16 -3.88 -10.33
CA GLU A 115 -13.30 -4.12 -11.21
C GLU A 115 -13.65 -2.82 -11.94
N VAL A 116 -13.70 -2.87 -13.27
CA VAL A 116 -14.06 -1.74 -14.12
C VAL A 116 -15.43 -1.98 -14.71
N GLY A 117 -16.29 -0.96 -14.58
CA GLY A 117 -17.66 -0.99 -15.06
C GLY A 117 -18.59 -1.83 -14.19
N ASN A 118 -19.88 -1.76 -14.51
CA ASN A 118 -20.90 -2.60 -13.89
C ASN A 118 -21.08 -3.88 -14.73
N LYS A 119 -21.46 -5.00 -14.10
CA LYS A 119 -21.68 -6.34 -14.73
C LYS A 119 -22.65 -6.33 -15.92
N HIS A 120 -23.47 -5.29 -16.04
CA HIS A 120 -24.45 -5.12 -17.12
C HIS A 120 -23.97 -4.22 -18.26
N GLN A 121 -22.78 -3.64 -18.16
CA GLN A 121 -22.19 -2.79 -19.18
C GLN A 121 -21.33 -3.63 -20.15
N ALA A 122 -21.24 -3.18 -21.40
CA ALA A 122 -20.44 -3.85 -22.43
C ALA A 122 -18.93 -3.91 -22.12
N PHE A 123 -18.45 -3.02 -21.23
CA PHE A 123 -17.04 -2.91 -20.82
C PHE A 123 -16.85 -3.31 -19.35
N HIS A 124 -17.40 -4.46 -18.96
CA HIS A 124 -17.15 -5.06 -17.64
C HIS A 124 -15.92 -5.98 -17.70
N TYR A 125 -14.92 -5.70 -16.88
CA TYR A 125 -13.81 -6.62 -16.69
C TYR A 125 -13.17 -6.45 -15.30
N LYS A 126 -12.55 -7.54 -14.85
CA LYS A 126 -11.74 -7.59 -13.64
C LYS A 126 -10.28 -7.68 -14.02
N TYR A 127 -9.43 -6.95 -13.30
CA TYR A 127 -7.99 -7.04 -13.47
C TYR A 127 -7.31 -7.09 -12.11
N TYR A 128 -6.11 -7.67 -12.09
CA TYR A 128 -5.26 -7.74 -10.92
C TYR A 128 -4.17 -6.69 -11.04
N ASP A 129 -4.04 -5.86 -10.01
CA ASP A 129 -3.02 -4.82 -9.90
C ASP A 129 -1.74 -5.39 -9.29
N PHE A 130 -0.76 -5.66 -10.15
CA PHE A 130 0.52 -6.23 -9.73
C PHE A 130 1.55 -5.19 -9.29
N GLU A 131 1.18 -3.90 -9.16
CA GLU A 131 2.08 -2.79 -8.80
C GLU A 131 3.00 -3.14 -7.61
N PHE A 132 2.45 -3.75 -6.56
CA PHE A 132 3.17 -4.04 -5.31
C PHE A 132 3.82 -5.43 -5.26
N ILE A 133 3.55 -6.27 -6.26
CA ILE A 133 4.09 -7.64 -6.35
C ILE A 133 5.29 -7.66 -7.31
N GLU A 134 5.23 -6.88 -8.39
CA GLU A 134 6.36 -6.69 -9.29
C GLU A 134 7.48 -5.89 -8.62
N ASP A 135 8.73 -6.22 -8.97
CA ASP A 135 9.87 -5.42 -8.53
C ASP A 135 9.89 -4.12 -9.34
N GLN A 136 9.20 -3.09 -8.84
CA GLN A 136 9.09 -1.79 -9.51
C GLN A 136 10.46 -1.20 -9.85
N CYS A 137 11.49 -1.43 -9.04
CA CYS A 137 12.84 -0.98 -9.35
C CYS A 137 13.45 -1.75 -10.51
N PHE A 138 13.21 -3.07 -10.61
CA PHE A 138 13.59 -3.83 -11.79
C PHE A 138 12.86 -3.33 -13.05
N VAL A 139 11.57 -3.00 -12.96
CA VAL A 139 10.79 -2.44 -14.08
C VAL A 139 11.31 -1.05 -14.49
N GLU A 140 11.64 -0.20 -13.53
CA GLU A 140 12.23 1.13 -13.79
C GLU A 140 13.63 1.02 -14.39
N GLN A 141 14.49 0.15 -13.87
CA GLN A 141 15.81 -0.14 -14.44
C GLN A 141 15.69 -0.72 -15.86
N TRP A 142 14.74 -1.63 -16.08
CA TRP A 142 14.45 -2.17 -17.41
C TRP A 142 13.99 -1.07 -18.37
N LYS A 143 13.03 -0.22 -17.99
CA LYS A 143 12.59 0.93 -18.79
C LYS A 143 13.76 1.87 -19.13
N ALA A 144 14.64 2.15 -18.18
CA ALA A 144 15.82 2.98 -18.41
C ALA A 144 16.80 2.37 -19.42
N ASN A 145 16.97 1.05 -19.42
CA ASN A 145 17.86 0.34 -20.33
C ASN A 145 17.32 0.20 -21.77
N PHE A 146 15.98 0.24 -21.95
CA PHE A 146 15.33 0.09 -23.27
C PHE A 146 14.79 1.42 -23.83
N SER A 147 15.03 2.55 -23.15
CA SER A 147 14.71 3.90 -23.64
C SER A 147 15.92 4.62 -24.29
N MET A 148 16.96 3.87 -24.67
CA MET A 148 18.05 4.31 -25.57
C MET A 148 17.81 3.79 -26.98
#